data_AF-A0A3B8LFS6-F1
#
_entry.id   AF-A0A3B8LFS6-F1
#
_cell.length_a   1.000
_cell.length_b   1.000
_cell.length_c   1.000
_cell.angle_alpha   90.00
_cell.angle_beta   90.00
_cell.angle_gamma   90.00
#
_symmetry.space_group_name_H-M   'P 1'
#
loop_
_entity.id
_entity.type
_entity.pdbx_description
1 polymer ?
#
loop_
_entity_poly.entity_id
_entity_poly.type
_entity_poly.pdbx_seq_one_letter_code
_entity_poly.pdbx_strand_id
1 'polypeptide(L)'
;GNPEANEQVNDYVTYGASPRAAIAMAEASRAHALIQGRPTAGFEDVKAVAPHVLNHRILLNYKARFEQLDTYTLLDKLIAELEESGISMPKDFSMRKEEA
;
A
#
# COMPACT_ATOMS: atom_id res chain seq x y z
N GLY A 1 5.36 14.78 -12.05
CA GLY A 1 4.86 13.54 -11.42
C GLY A 1 5.51 12.34 -12.09
N ASN A 2 5.62 11.23 -11.37
CA ASN A 2 6.01 9.95 -11.95
C ASN A 2 4.78 9.34 -12.66
N PRO A 3 4.86 8.99 -13.96
CA PRO A 3 3.71 8.45 -14.69
C PRO A 3 3.21 7.10 -14.16
N GLU A 4 4.03 6.36 -13.42
CA GLU A 4 3.65 5.08 -12.80
C GLU A 4 2.99 5.25 -11.42
N ALA A 5 3.00 6.48 -10.86
CA ALA A 5 2.43 6.76 -9.56
C ALA A 5 0.94 7.09 -9.65
N ASN A 6 0.17 6.68 -8.64
CA ASN A 6 -1.22 7.10 -8.45
C ASN A 6 -1.32 8.65 -8.46
N GLU A 7 -2.41 9.19 -9.00
CA GLU A 7 -2.66 10.63 -9.10
C GLU A 7 -2.52 11.32 -7.74
N GLN A 8 -3.06 10.73 -6.67
CA GLN A 8 -2.95 11.26 -5.30
C GLN A 8 -1.50 11.37 -4.82
N VAL A 9 -0.64 10.42 -5.22
CA VAL A 9 0.78 10.46 -4.88
C VAL A 9 1.45 11.62 -5.60
N ASN A 10 1.17 11.79 -6.89
CA ASN A 10 1.70 12.92 -7.67
C ASN A 10 1.22 14.28 -7.12
N ASP A 11 0.01 14.32 -6.59
CA ASP A 11 -0.63 15.55 -6.10
C ASP A 11 -0.21 15.95 -4.69
N TYR A 12 0.08 14.99 -3.81
CA TYR A 12 0.26 15.24 -2.37
C TYR A 12 1.64 14.89 -1.84
N VAL A 13 2.42 14.03 -2.51
CA VAL A 13 3.71 13.53 -1.99
C VAL A 13 4.88 14.31 -2.60
N THR A 14 5.70 14.94 -1.75
CA THR A 14 6.97 15.57 -2.16
C THR A 14 8.09 14.55 -2.27
N TYR A 15 8.21 13.68 -1.26
CA TYR A 15 9.21 12.62 -1.24
C TYR A 15 8.56 11.31 -0.77
N GLY A 16 8.71 10.28 -1.58
CA GLY A 16 8.28 8.93 -1.26
C GLY A 16 9.23 8.21 -0.30
N ALA A 17 8.89 6.96 0.01
CA ALA A 17 9.69 6.14 0.90
C ALA A 17 11.00 5.68 0.23
N SER A 18 12.08 5.58 1.01
CA SER A 18 13.38 5.09 0.54
C SER A 18 13.41 3.56 0.47
N PRO A 19 14.44 2.95 -0.18
CA PRO A 19 14.61 1.49 -0.20
C PRO A 19 14.60 0.82 1.19
N ARG A 20 14.95 1.56 2.24
CA ARG A 20 14.89 1.08 3.63
C ARG A 20 13.46 0.76 4.09
N ALA A 21 12.45 1.42 3.52
CA ALA A 21 11.06 1.10 3.82
C ALA A 21 10.68 -0.28 3.29
N ALA A 22 11.12 -0.66 2.09
CA ALA A 22 10.88 -1.98 1.53
C ALA A 22 11.52 -3.09 2.40
N ILE A 23 12.77 -2.88 2.85
CA ILE A 23 13.46 -3.82 3.75
C ILE A 23 12.68 -3.97 5.07
N ALA A 24 12.33 -2.84 5.71
CA ALA A 24 11.58 -2.85 6.96
C ALA A 24 10.20 -3.50 6.81
N MET A 25 9.52 -3.27 5.69
CA MET A 25 8.22 -3.89 5.40
C MET A 25 8.35 -5.40 5.23
N ALA A 26 9.37 -5.88 4.50
CA ALA A 26 9.62 -7.32 4.35
C ALA A 26 9.95 -8.00 5.68
N GLU A 27 10.75 -7.37 6.53
CA GLU A 27 11.07 -7.88 7.88
C GLU A 27 9.83 -7.90 8.78
N ALA A 28 9.09 -6.80 8.83
CA ALA A 28 7.89 -6.68 9.64
C ALA A 28 6.79 -7.66 9.19
N SER A 29 6.62 -7.87 7.88
CA SER A 29 5.63 -8.82 7.35
C SER A 29 5.96 -10.27 7.76
N ARG A 30 7.24 -10.66 7.70
CA ARG A 30 7.68 -11.98 8.20
C ARG A 30 7.48 -12.13 9.70
N ALA A 31 7.80 -11.09 10.47
CA ALA A 31 7.58 -11.10 11.91
C ALA A 31 6.09 -11.21 12.26
N HIS A 32 5.23 -10.46 11.55
CA HIS A 32 3.78 -10.52 11.71
C HIS A 32 3.25 -11.93 11.41
N ALA A 33 3.63 -12.52 10.28
CA ALA A 33 3.24 -13.90 9.94
C ALA A 33 3.67 -14.93 10.99
N LEU A 34 4.90 -14.80 11.51
CA LEU A 34 5.45 -15.69 12.53
C LEU A 34 4.68 -15.57 13.85
N ILE A 35 4.33 -14.36 14.28
CA ILE A 35 3.49 -14.12 15.47
C ILE A 35 2.12 -14.78 15.30
N GLN A 36 1.58 -14.78 14.08
CA GLN A 36 0.32 -15.45 13.73
C GLN A 36 0.47 -16.98 13.55
N GLY A 37 1.64 -17.55 13.84
CA GLY A 37 1.90 -19.00 13.74
C GLY A 37 2.02 -19.51 12.29
N ARG A 38 2.15 -18.63 11.30
CA ARG A 38 2.30 -19.00 9.90
C ARG A 38 3.78 -18.99 9.48
N PRO A 39 4.24 -19.97 8.69
CA PRO A 39 5.64 -20.09 8.30
C PRO A 39 6.07 -19.11 7.21
N THR A 40 5.11 -18.47 6.53
CA THR A 40 5.33 -17.60 5.37
C THR A 40 4.43 -16.38 5.44
N ALA A 41 4.95 -15.23 5.03
CA ALA A 41 4.17 -13.99 4.92
C ALA A 41 3.29 -13.99 3.65
N GLY A 42 2.07 -13.48 3.79
CA GLY A 42 1.10 -13.23 2.73
C GLY A 42 0.85 -11.73 2.51
N PHE A 43 -0.07 -11.41 1.61
CA PHE A 43 -0.45 -10.02 1.29
C PHE A 43 -1.04 -9.29 2.51
N GLU A 44 -1.81 -10.00 3.32
CA GLU A 44 -2.40 -9.52 4.56
C GLU A 44 -1.36 -9.04 5.57
N ASP A 45 -0.19 -9.68 5.63
CA ASP A 45 0.90 -9.26 6.52
C ASP A 45 1.51 -7.95 6.05
N VAL A 46 1.72 -7.82 4.73
CA VAL A 46 2.24 -6.60 4.12
C VAL A 46 1.27 -5.45 4.36
N LYS A 47 -0.03 -5.67 4.12
CA LYS A 47 -1.08 -4.67 4.36
C LYS A 47 -1.16 -4.25 5.83
N ALA A 48 -1.02 -5.20 6.75
CA ALA A 48 -1.05 -4.92 8.18
C ALA A 48 0.13 -4.02 8.64
N VAL A 49 1.33 -4.24 8.11
CA VAL A 49 2.52 -3.49 8.54
C VAL A 49 2.79 -2.22 7.74
N ALA A 50 2.24 -2.10 6.53
CA ALA A 50 2.54 -1.00 5.62
C ALA A 50 2.26 0.40 6.19
N PRO A 51 1.10 0.69 6.83
CA PRO A 51 0.86 2.01 7.44
C PRO A 51 1.91 2.36 8.48
N HIS A 52 2.27 1.40 9.34
CA HIS A 52 3.24 1.60 10.42
C HIS A 52 4.66 1.86 9.91
N VAL A 53 5.06 1.18 8.83
CA VAL A 53 6.38 1.38 8.21
C VAL A 53 6.43 2.70 7.45
N LEU A 54 5.39 3.06 6.71
CA LEU A 54 5.40 4.17 5.76
C LEU A 54 5.02 5.53 6.35
N ASN A 55 4.21 5.57 7.42
CA ASN A 55 3.61 6.81 7.92
C ASN A 55 4.63 7.93 8.24
N HIS A 56 5.80 7.56 8.77
CA HIS A 56 6.88 8.51 9.12
C HIS A 56 7.95 8.63 8.03
N ARG A 57 7.73 8.03 6.86
CA ARG A 57 8.71 7.92 5.76
C ARG A 57 8.27 8.60 4.47
N ILE A 58 7.09 9.21 4.47
CA ILE A 58 6.53 9.94 3.33
C ILE A 58 6.42 11.41 3.74
N LEU A 59 6.95 12.31 2.90
CA LEU A 59 6.79 13.73 3.09
C LEU A 59 5.67 14.26 2.20
N LEU A 60 4.62 14.77 2.85
CA LEU A 60 3.51 15.45 2.17
C LEU A 60 3.85 16.92 1.87
N ASN A 61 3.31 17.42 0.75
CA ASN A 61 3.47 18.79 0.32
C ASN A 61 2.51 19.75 1.04
N TYR A 62 2.62 21.05 0.73
CA TYR A 62 1.78 22.08 1.35
C TYR A 62 0.30 21.95 0.97
N LYS A 63 -0.02 21.50 -0.25
CA LYS A 63 -1.40 21.28 -0.71
C LYS A 63 -2.11 20.27 0.18
N ALA A 64 -1.46 19.14 0.47
CA ALA A 64 -1.98 18.11 1.38
C ALA A 64 -2.32 18.68 2.77
N ARG A 65 -1.45 19.55 3.31
CA ARG A 65 -1.68 20.20 4.61
C ARG A 65 -2.88 21.15 4.58
N PHE A 66 -3.03 21.91 3.50
CA PHE A 66 -4.18 22.82 3.33
C PHE A 66 -5.50 22.04 3.28
N GLU A 67 -5.48 20.88 2.63
CA GLU A 67 -6.62 19.95 2.52
C GLU A 67 -6.79 19.05 3.75
N GLN A 68 -5.99 19.24 4.81
CA GLN A 68 -6.01 18.44 6.04
C GLN A 68 -5.84 16.92 5.79
N LEU A 69 -5.13 16.57 4.72
CA LEU A 69 -4.78 15.19 4.42
C LEU A 69 -3.53 14.80 5.22
N ASP A 70 -3.67 13.76 6.04
CA ASP A 70 -2.54 13.14 6.74
C ASP A 70 -2.02 11.90 6.00
N THR A 71 -0.81 11.46 6.38
CA THR A 71 -0.14 10.33 5.72
C THR A 71 -0.88 9.03 5.95
N TYR A 72 -1.51 8.83 7.12
CA TYR A 72 -2.31 7.64 7.41
C TYR A 72 -3.50 7.52 6.45
N THR A 73 -4.31 8.58 6.32
CA THR A 73 -5.49 8.60 5.46
C THR A 73 -5.10 8.38 3.99
N LEU A 74 -3.99 8.96 3.55
CA LEU A 74 -3.47 8.71 2.20
C LEU A 74 -3.07 7.24 2.02
N LEU A 75 -2.31 6.68 2.97
CA LEU A 75 -1.86 5.28 2.91
C LEU A 75 -3.03 4.29 2.93
N ASP A 76 -4.03 4.51 3.78
CA ASP A 76 -5.22 3.65 3.87
C ASP A 76 -5.96 3.59 2.53
N LYS A 77 -6.11 4.74 1.85
CA LYS A 77 -6.70 4.81 0.50
C LYS A 77 -5.86 4.04 -0.51
N LEU A 78 -4.55 4.29 -0.56
CA LEU A 78 -3.65 3.64 -1.51
C LEU A 78 -3.59 2.11 -1.32
N ILE A 79 -3.61 1.64 -0.06
CA ILE A 79 -3.59 0.21 0.26
C ILE A 79 -4.93 -0.45 -0.10
N ALA A 80 -6.05 0.24 0.11
CA ALA A 80 -7.38 -0.25 -0.25
C ALA A 80 -7.57 -0.38 -1.77
N GLU A 81 -6.96 0.50 -2.55
CA GLU A 81 -6.99 0.47 -4.02
C GLU A 81 -6.05 -0.60 -4.62
N LEU A 82 -5.12 -1.16 -3.84
CA LEU A 82 -4.11 -2.08 -4.33
C LEU A 82 -4.68 -3.49 -4.56
N GLU A 83 -4.60 -3.96 -5.80
CA GLU A 83 -4.99 -5.33 -6.17
C GLU A 83 -3.91 -6.34 -5.72
N GLU A 84 -4.32 -7.38 -5.00
CA GLU A 84 -3.40 -8.35 -4.37
C GLU A 84 -2.83 -9.37 -5.38
N SER A 85 -3.59 -9.71 -6.42
CA SER A 85 -3.24 -10.78 -7.36
C SER A 85 -2.12 -10.41 -8.33
N GLY A 86 -1.79 -9.12 -8.48
CA GLY A 86 -0.84 -8.63 -9.48
C GLY A 86 -1.25 -8.93 -10.94
N ILE A 87 -2.46 -9.46 -11.14
CA ILE A 87 -3.04 -9.80 -12.44
C ILE A 87 -4.10 -8.75 -12.69
N SER A 88 -3.79 -7.77 -13.54
CA SER A 88 -4.85 -7.01 -14.22
C SER A 88 -5.65 -8.04 -15.01
N MET A 89 -6.86 -8.36 -14.53
CA MET A 89 -7.75 -9.22 -15.28
C MET A 89 -7.94 -8.62 -16.68
N PRO A 90 -7.77 -9.40 -17.76
CA PRO A 90 -8.12 -8.93 -19.09
C PRO A 90 -9.54 -8.37 -19.03
N LYS A 91 -9.77 -7.20 -19.64
CA LYS A 91 -11.08 -6.51 -19.58
C LYS A 91 -12.26 -7.39 -20.06
N ASP A 92 -11.94 -8.45 -20.80
CA ASP A 92 -12.90 -9.41 -21.37
C ASP A 92 -13.17 -10.62 -20.47
N PHE A 93 -12.50 -10.73 -19.32
CA PHE A 93 -12.66 -11.85 -18.40
C PHE A 93 -13.84 -11.61 -17.44
N SER A 94 -14.99 -12.21 -17.75
CA SER A 94 -16.15 -12.26 -16.85
C SER A 94 -16.16 -13.58 -16.09
N MET A 95 -15.99 -13.51 -14.77
CA MET A 95 -16.22 -14.66 -13.88
C MET A 95 -17.70 -15.02 -13.98
N ARG A 96 -18.02 -16.22 -14.47
CA ARG A 96 -19.36 -16.78 -14.25
C ARG A 96 -19.55 -16.87 -12.74
N LYS A 97 -20.48 -16.09 -12.20
CA LYS A 97 -21.02 -16.36 -10.86
C LYS A 97 -21.57 -17.78 -10.92
N GLU A 98 -20.95 -18.70 -10.19
CA GLU A 98 -21.64 -19.95 -9.84
C GLU A 98 -22.83 -19.54 -8.96
N GLU A 99 -24.02 -19.73 -9.52
CA GLU A 99 -25.28 -19.61 -8.82
C GLU A 99 -25.33 -20.72 -7.78
N ALA A 100 -25.52 -20.32 -6.51
CA ALA A 100 -25.79 -21.22 -5.40
C ALA A 100 -27.21 -21.81 -5.49
#